data_AF-A0A7W3MU89-F1
#
_entry.id   AF-A0A7W3MU89-F1
#
_cell.length_a   1.000
_cell.length_b   1.000
_cell.length_c   1.000
_cell.angle_alpha   90.00
_cell.angle_beta   90.00
_cell.angle_gamma   90.00
#
_symmetry.space_group_name_H-M   'P 1'
#
loop_
_entity.id
_entity.type
_entity.pdbx_description
1 polymer ?
#
loop_
_entity_poly.entity_id
_entity_poly.type
_entity_poly.pdbx_seq_one_letter_code
_entity_poly.pdbx_strand_id
1 'polypeptide(L)' 'MSANYTQCRYLRRNGEQCTAEALDPSADILICSKHAARTMQLIRAAATGQKQSSRR' A
#
# COMPACT_ATOMS: atom_id res chain seq x y z
N MET A 1 19.27 16.20 14.41
CA MET A 1 18.64 14.88 14.28
C MET A 1 17.80 14.85 13.02
N SER A 2 18.25 14.17 11.97
CA SER A 2 17.44 13.93 10.76
C SER A 2 16.36 12.90 11.12
N ALA A 3 15.09 13.27 11.03
CA ALA A 3 14.02 12.29 11.16
C ALA A 3 14.14 11.31 9.98
N ASN A 4 14.52 10.06 10.26
CA ASN A 4 14.60 8.98 9.28
C ASN A 4 13.17 8.53 8.94
N TYR A 5 12.50 9.30 8.08
CA TYR A 5 11.20 8.93 7.54
C TYR A 5 11.38 7.74 6.60
N THR A 6 10.85 6.59 6.99
CA THR A 6 10.88 5.40 6.12
C THR A 6 9.83 5.54 5.03
N GLN A 7 10.25 5.45 3.77
CA GLN A 7 9.38 5.64 2.63
C GLN A 7 8.54 4.38 2.34
N CYS A 8 7.30 4.58 1.90
CA CYS A 8 6.41 3.52 1.45
C CYS A 8 7.03 2.71 0.30
N ARG A 9 7.02 1.37 0.41
CA ARG A 9 7.58 0.44 -0.60
C ARG A 9 6.61 0.02 -1.70
N TYR A 10 5.45 0.65 -1.80
CA TYR A 10 4.46 0.31 -2.83
C TYR A 10 4.92 0.82 -4.20
N LEU A 11 4.88 -0.06 -5.21
CA LEU A 11 5.20 0.29 -6.60
C LEU A 11 3.97 0.81 -7.35
N ARG A 12 4.11 1.97 -7.98
CA ARG A 12 3.12 2.55 -8.89
C ARG A 12 3.11 1.80 -10.22
N ARG A 13 2.11 2.10 -11.07
CA ARG A 13 1.94 1.45 -12.38
C ARG A 13 3.14 1.67 -13.32
N ASN A 14 3.85 2.78 -13.16
CA ASN A 14 5.06 3.11 -13.92
C ASN A 14 6.33 2.49 -13.32
N GLY A 15 6.23 1.62 -12.31
CA GLY A 15 7.38 0.99 -11.64
C GLY A 15 8.04 1.88 -10.59
N GLU A 16 7.64 3.14 -10.44
CA GLU A 16 8.21 4.03 -9.43
C GLU A 16 7.69 3.73 -8.02
N GLN A 17 8.56 3.91 -7.03
CA GLN A 17 8.20 3.78 -5.63
C GLN A 17 7.31 4.94 -5.18
N CYS A 18 6.31 4.65 -4.36
CA CYS A 18 5.52 5.67 -3.68
C CYS A 18 6.41 6.57 -2.81
N THR A 19 6.23 7.89 -2.90
CA THR A 19 6.99 8.90 -2.15
C THR A 19 6.41 9.24 -0.76
N ALA A 20 5.28 8.64 -0.38
CA ALA A 20 4.67 8.88 0.92
C ALA A 20 5.43 8.13 2.04
N GLU A 21 5.28 8.61 3.26
CA GLU A 21 5.83 7.99 4.46
C GLU A 21 5.10 6.67 4.80
N ALA A 22 5.86 5.66 5.24
CA ALA A 22 5.31 4.43 5.79
C ALA A 22 4.63 4.69 7.14
N LEU A 23 3.55 3.96 7.43
CA LEU A 23 2.79 4.12 8.68
C LEU A 23 3.63 3.82 9.94
N ASP A 24 4.39 2.73 9.87
CA ASP A 24 5.28 2.28 10.94
C ASP A 24 6.61 1.86 10.29
N PRO A 25 7.68 2.64 10.50
CA PRO A 25 9.03 2.30 10.03
C PRO A 25 9.58 0.95 10.53
N SER A 26 9.03 0.43 11.64
CA SER A 26 9.49 -0.80 12.29
C SER A 26 8.64 -2.03 11.94
N ALA A 27 7.56 -1.85 11.16
CA ALA A 27 6.68 -2.95 10.78
C ALA A 27 7.27 -3.80 9.65
N ASP A 28 6.83 -5.06 9.58
CA ASP A 28 7.18 -5.97 8.48
C ASP A 28 6.71 -5.45 7.11
N ILE A 29 5.58 -4.72 7.09
CA ILE A 29 4.96 -4.19 5.89
C ILE A 29 5.09 -2.66 5.87
N LEU A 30 6.05 -2.18 5.10
CA LEU A 30 6.36 -0.75 4.98
C LEU A 30 5.53 -0.07 3.89
N ILE A 31 4.27 0.23 4.19
CA ILE A 31 3.35 0.96 3.28
C ILE A 31 2.70 2.17 3.95
N CYS A 32 2.33 3.18 3.15
CA CYS A 32 1.61 4.36 3.63
C CYS A 32 0.12 4.07 3.84
N SER A 33 -0.56 4.98 4.55
CA SER A 33 -2.01 4.90 4.84
C SER A 33 -2.87 4.64 3.60
N LYS A 34 -2.60 5.36 2.50
CA LYS A 34 -3.32 5.20 1.23
C LYS A 34 -3.20 3.79 0.66
N HIS A 35 -1.99 3.23 0.67
CA HIS A 35 -1.76 1.90 0.12
C HIS A 35 -2.23 0.80 1.08
N ALA A 36 -2.17 1.02 2.40
CA ALA A 36 -2.78 0.12 3.39
C ALA A 36 -4.30 0.01 3.19
N ALA A 37 -5.00 1.14 3.03
CA ALA A 37 -6.44 1.15 2.77
C ALA A 37 -6.80 0.36 1.50
N ARG A 38 -6.04 0.56 0.40
CA ARG A 38 -6.24 -0.18 -0.84
C ARG A 38 -6.00 -1.68 -0.67
N THR A 39 -4.94 -2.07 0.04
CA THR A 39 -4.66 -3.48 0.35
C THR A 39 -5.81 -4.10 1.12
N MET A 40 -6.34 -3.42 2.14
CA MET A 40 -7.48 -3.91 2.91
C MET A 40 -8.75 -4.05 2.07
N GLN A 41 -8.99 -3.14 1.13
CA GLN A 41 -10.10 -3.28 0.17
C GLN A 41 -9.95 -4.53 -0.71
N LEU A 42 -8.73 -4.81 -1.19
CA LEU A 42 -8.45 -6.00 -2.01
C LEU A 42 -8.62 -7.30 -1.20
N ILE A 43 -8.10 -7.33 0.03
CA ILE A 43 -8.26 -8.47 0.94
C ILE A 43 -9.74 -8.75 1.21
N ARG A 44 -10.53 -7.71 1.50
CA ARG A 44 -11.98 -7.84 1.74
C ARG A 44 -12.74 -8.33 0.51
N ALA A 45 -12.39 -7.83 -0.67
CA ALA A 45 -13.00 -8.29 -1.93
C ALA A 45 -12.69 -9.76 -2.19
N ALA A 46 -11.44 -10.18 -1.95
CA ALA A 46 -11.03 -11.58 -2.08
C ALA A 46 -11.75 -12.49 -1.07
N ALA A 47 -11.86 -12.05 0.20
CA ALA A 47 -12.50 -12.81 1.26
C ALA A 47 -14.02 -12.99 1.05
N THR A 48 -14.69 -12.02 0.44
CA THR A 48 -16.14 -12.06 0.20
C THR A 48 -16.52 -12.67 -1.16
N GLY A 49 -15.55 -13.15 -1.94
CA GLY A 49 -15.79 -13.74 -3.27
C GLY A 49 -16.29 -12.75 -4.32
N GLN A 50 -16.22 -11.44 -4.04
CA GLN A 50 -16.59 -10.41 -5.00
C GLN A 50 -15.50 -10.34 -6.08
N LYS A 51 -15.72 -11.04 -7.19
CA LYS A 51 -14.89 -10.91 -8.40
C LYS A 51 -14.83 -9.43 -8.77
N GLN A 52 -13.67 -8.81 -8.61
CA GLN A 52 -13.42 -7.48 -9.14
C GLN A 52 -13.65 -7.56 -10.65
N SER A 53 -14.78 -7.03 -11.09
CA SER A 53 -15.06 -6.78 -12.50
C SER A 53 -13.94 -5.88 -13.01
N SER A 54 -12.96 -6.51 -13.67
CA SER A 54 -11.99 -5.86 -14.53
C SER A 54 -12.77 -5.17 -15.66
N ARG A 55 -13.30 -3.97 -15.41
CA ARG A 55 -13.67 -3.05 -16.48
C ARG A 55 -12.38 -2.63 -17.16
N ARG A 56 -12.07 -3.35 -18.24
CA ARG A 56 -11.21 -2.88 -19.34
C ARG A 56 -11.87 -1.68 -20.00
#